data_AF-A0A975H189-F1
#
_entry.id   AF-A0A975H189-F1
#
_cell.length_a   1.000
_cell.length_b   1.000
_cell.length_c   1.000
_cell.angle_alpha   90.00
_cell.angle_beta   90.00
_cell.angle_gamma   90.00
#
_symmetry.space_group_name_H-M   'P 1'
#
loop_
_entity.id
_entity.type
_entity.pdbx_description
1 polymer ?
#
loop_
_entity_poly.entity_id
_entity_poly.type
_entity_poly.pdbx_seq_one_letter_code
_entity_poly.pdbx_strand_id
1 'polypeptide(L)'
;MEFDIRDRARALATLAEHDLAIIAMGPMHAYGAEPHRLCLEAGIDCIDINDNLGVADEVLGLHEHACESGRLVLTGMGFTPGLSSLLLAQLAAQCAAPNGHYHIRVCMGAAYGGGESSPYAILSSFSRRIHVLDGGRRQVQDTPWKDMQRYFVFPGHSHPVEMIPFSALEVASQTADRNRASMAIARVDARYHIQYLKQGFARFMSSFDLGPSTLDRLARMFYASGQSMKLKKDADPDTVLWVYPDGAPQRGLLIHGVISSYDLTALMACSTVDAWAQGNLADYQGVYTADQLAPSTCEQIAGHLARRGVSSKPADVQALQEQGLYFGWVQAVSGDEVGQLRHYGCNWYTAPPHPKMVPLQKRFLLESAVWAGLRQRCRGTGFMAFVVSTLRRWRRHYKMLADFRRRDNGPLAEKWKLVTRDISMFTSGYSRACDVLGRGEALRLYGRMFLETGRMEMRWLWPDAAVFLAFERPWRAVCDYWLAFMRGCQELGVLRYTVHDDGGRLRCEIDHCAYAEMFHLLGCPELARLVREMERDALSYMASQSGLHLEWETMECGRAKIELQPLAGS
;
A
#
# COMPACT_ATOMS: atom_id res chain seq x y z
N MET A 1 -31.24 0.79 -17.09
CA MET A 1 -31.38 0.77 -18.56
C MET A 1 -30.17 0.03 -19.10
N GLU A 2 -30.32 -0.91 -20.03
CA GLU A 2 -29.18 -1.65 -20.59
C GLU A 2 -28.48 -0.76 -21.64
N PHE A 3 -27.21 -0.40 -21.40
CA PHE A 3 -26.37 0.41 -22.28
C PHE A 3 -25.44 -0.52 -23.06
N ASP A 4 -25.55 -0.51 -24.39
CA ASP A 4 -24.67 -1.25 -25.30
C ASP A 4 -24.06 -0.28 -26.31
N ILE A 5 -22.74 -0.16 -26.31
CA ILE A 5 -22.03 0.72 -27.24
C ILE A 5 -22.18 0.29 -28.71
N ARG A 6 -22.59 -0.96 -28.97
CA ARG A 6 -22.84 -1.46 -30.32
C ARG A 6 -24.19 -1.01 -30.87
N ASP A 7 -25.14 -0.67 -29.98
CA ASP A 7 -26.35 0.05 -30.36
C ASP A 7 -26.05 1.55 -30.39
N ARG A 8 -25.40 1.95 -31.49
CA ARG A 8 -24.86 3.30 -31.66
C ARG A 8 -25.88 4.42 -31.43
N ALA A 9 -27.10 4.29 -31.95
CA ALA A 9 -28.13 5.31 -31.82
C ALA A 9 -28.54 5.49 -30.35
N ARG A 10 -28.74 4.38 -29.63
CA ARG A 10 -29.08 4.40 -28.22
C ARG A 10 -27.91 4.85 -27.34
N ALA A 11 -26.69 4.45 -27.70
CA ALA A 11 -25.48 4.86 -27.00
C ALA A 11 -25.32 6.39 -27.07
N LEU A 12 -25.41 6.99 -28.26
CA LEU A 12 -25.36 8.44 -28.44
C LEU A 12 -26.47 9.16 -27.65
N ALA A 13 -27.71 8.65 -27.74
CA ALA A 13 -28.83 9.24 -27.00
C ALA A 13 -28.59 9.22 -25.48
N THR A 14 -28.04 8.12 -24.95
CA THR A 14 -27.75 7.98 -23.52
C THR A 14 -26.56 8.87 -23.11
N LEU A 15 -25.49 8.88 -23.90
CA LEU A 15 -24.29 9.68 -23.61
C LEU A 15 -24.61 11.17 -23.58
N ALA A 16 -25.47 11.66 -24.49
CA ALA A 16 -25.88 13.06 -24.55
C ALA A 16 -26.69 13.53 -23.32
N GLU A 17 -27.14 12.62 -22.44
CA GLU A 17 -27.79 12.96 -21.16
C GLU A 17 -26.77 13.27 -20.03
N HIS A 18 -25.47 13.14 -20.30
CA HIS A 18 -24.40 13.27 -19.31
C HIS A 18 -23.35 14.29 -19.78
N ASP A 19 -22.55 14.81 -18.84
CA ASP A 19 -21.47 15.76 -19.16
C ASP A 19 -20.11 15.07 -19.37
N LEU A 20 -19.94 13.89 -18.76
CA LEU A 20 -18.69 13.14 -18.71
C LEU A 20 -18.96 11.63 -18.76
N ALA A 21 -18.19 10.91 -19.56
CA ALA A 21 -18.15 9.45 -19.54
C ALA A 21 -16.86 8.92 -18.91
N ILE A 22 -16.98 7.90 -18.06
CA ILE A 22 -15.84 7.14 -17.53
C ILE A 22 -15.81 5.77 -18.21
N ILE A 23 -14.81 5.57 -19.07
CA ILE A 23 -14.65 4.36 -19.89
C ILE A 23 -13.82 3.34 -19.10
N ALA A 24 -14.52 2.50 -18.33
CA ALA A 24 -13.95 1.36 -17.59
C ALA A 24 -14.31 0.00 -18.22
N MET A 25 -14.55 -0.01 -19.53
CA MET A 25 -14.94 -1.22 -20.25
C MET A 25 -13.72 -2.01 -20.73
N GLY A 26 -13.83 -3.34 -20.75
CA GLY A 26 -12.73 -4.19 -21.16
C GLY A 26 -13.17 -5.53 -21.76
N PRO A 27 -12.24 -6.26 -22.39
CA PRO A 27 -10.84 -5.86 -22.60
C PRO A 27 -10.72 -4.76 -23.68
N MET A 28 -9.84 -3.77 -23.48
CA MET A 28 -9.78 -2.53 -24.29
C MET A 28 -9.60 -2.79 -25.80
N HIS A 29 -8.73 -3.74 -26.15
CA HIS A 29 -8.46 -4.10 -27.56
C HIS A 29 -9.70 -4.59 -28.33
N ALA A 30 -10.76 -5.05 -27.65
CA ALA A 30 -11.99 -5.48 -28.31
C ALA A 30 -12.85 -4.30 -28.81
N TYR A 31 -12.60 -3.10 -28.30
CA TYR A 31 -13.39 -1.91 -28.57
C TYR A 31 -12.59 -0.78 -29.25
N GLY A 32 -11.26 -0.81 -29.15
CA GLY A 32 -10.41 0.22 -29.75
C GLY A 32 -10.77 1.62 -29.23
N ALA A 33 -10.65 2.63 -30.08
CA ALA A 33 -11.07 4.00 -29.76
C ALA A 33 -12.57 4.30 -30.02
N GLU A 34 -13.40 3.27 -30.30
CA GLU A 34 -14.82 3.48 -30.61
C GLU A 34 -15.61 4.15 -29.46
N PRO A 35 -15.46 3.75 -28.19
CA PRO A 35 -16.16 4.42 -27.09
C PRO A 35 -15.83 5.92 -27.02
N HIS A 36 -14.60 6.30 -27.33
CA HIS A 36 -14.15 7.70 -27.35
C HIS A 36 -14.80 8.48 -28.48
N ARG A 37 -14.91 7.89 -29.68
CA ARG A 37 -15.62 8.51 -30.81
C ARG A 37 -17.09 8.75 -30.46
N LEU A 38 -17.76 7.78 -29.84
CA LEU A 38 -19.14 7.95 -29.38
C LEU A 38 -19.29 9.11 -28.39
N CYS A 39 -18.34 9.28 -27.47
CA CYS A 39 -18.35 10.40 -26.52
C CYS A 39 -18.17 11.75 -27.23
N LEU A 40 -17.20 11.85 -28.14
CA LEU A 40 -16.94 13.07 -28.91
C LEU A 40 -18.13 13.48 -29.77
N GLU A 41 -18.77 12.52 -30.42
CA GLU A 41 -19.97 12.78 -31.22
C GLU A 41 -21.22 13.12 -30.39
N ALA A 42 -21.34 12.55 -29.19
CA ALA A 42 -22.36 12.95 -28.23
C ALA A 42 -22.07 14.34 -27.62
N GLY A 43 -20.88 14.90 -27.88
CA GLY A 43 -20.48 16.21 -27.38
C GLY A 43 -20.14 16.22 -25.90
N ILE A 44 -19.58 15.13 -25.37
CA ILE A 44 -19.22 14.99 -23.96
C ILE A 44 -17.72 14.74 -23.78
N ASP A 45 -17.20 15.07 -22.60
CA ASP A 45 -15.83 14.72 -22.24
C ASP A 45 -15.74 13.24 -21.87
N CYS A 46 -14.55 12.64 -21.93
CA CYS A 46 -14.36 11.29 -21.42
C CYS A 46 -13.01 11.04 -20.76
N ILE A 47 -13.02 10.18 -19.74
CA ILE A 47 -11.84 9.67 -19.04
C ILE A 47 -11.84 8.15 -19.17
N ASP A 48 -10.72 7.55 -19.55
CA ASP A 48 -10.58 6.10 -19.62
C ASP A 48 -9.47 5.57 -18.69
N ILE A 49 -9.45 4.24 -18.52
CA ILE A 49 -8.38 3.51 -17.82
C ILE A 49 -7.60 2.58 -18.77
N ASN A 50 -7.40 3.01 -20.02
CA ASN A 50 -6.77 2.23 -21.08
C ASN A 50 -5.35 1.78 -20.67
N ASP A 51 -5.10 0.49 -20.83
CA ASP A 51 -3.83 -0.18 -20.56
C ASP A 51 -3.23 -0.83 -21.81
N ASN A 52 -3.80 -0.56 -22.98
CA ASN A 52 -3.35 -1.11 -24.25
C ASN A 52 -2.67 -0.05 -25.12
N LEU A 53 -1.42 -0.31 -25.51
CA LEU A 53 -0.60 0.62 -26.29
C LEU A 53 -1.18 0.90 -27.68
N GLY A 54 -1.72 -0.12 -28.36
CA GLY A 54 -2.32 0.08 -29.69
C GLY A 54 -3.59 0.93 -29.62
N VAL A 55 -4.43 0.69 -28.62
CA VAL A 55 -5.61 1.54 -28.36
C VAL A 55 -5.19 2.95 -27.97
N ALA A 56 -4.11 3.12 -27.22
CA ALA A 56 -3.59 4.45 -26.89
C ALA A 56 -3.20 5.24 -28.14
N ASP A 57 -2.57 4.59 -29.13
CA ASP A 57 -2.25 5.21 -30.43
C ASP A 57 -3.52 5.67 -31.16
N GLU A 58 -4.57 4.84 -31.19
CA GLU A 58 -5.86 5.20 -31.81
C GLU A 58 -6.53 6.38 -31.10
N VAL A 59 -6.55 6.37 -29.77
CA VAL A 59 -7.20 7.40 -28.95
C VAL A 59 -6.42 8.72 -29.06
N LEU A 60 -5.09 8.70 -28.97
CA LEU A 60 -4.25 9.89 -29.18
C LEU A 60 -4.41 10.48 -30.59
N GLY A 61 -4.74 9.65 -31.58
CA GLY A 61 -5.09 10.07 -32.93
C GLY A 61 -6.37 10.92 -33.01
N LEU A 62 -7.26 10.84 -32.03
CA LEU A 62 -8.51 11.62 -31.99
C LEU A 62 -8.33 13.07 -31.54
N HIS A 63 -7.11 13.51 -31.23
CA HIS A 63 -6.87 14.82 -30.63
C HIS A 63 -7.44 15.98 -31.46
N GLU A 64 -7.24 16.00 -32.78
CA GLU A 64 -7.77 17.08 -33.63
C GLU A 64 -9.29 17.13 -33.60
N HIS A 65 -9.94 15.97 -33.71
CA HIS A 65 -11.39 15.86 -33.62
C HIS A 65 -11.93 16.31 -32.25
N ALA A 66 -11.24 15.96 -31.16
CA ALA A 66 -11.58 16.40 -29.82
C ALA A 66 -11.41 17.92 -29.64
N CYS A 67 -10.35 18.52 -30.18
CA CYS A 67 -10.16 19.97 -30.21
C CYS A 67 -11.27 20.69 -31.01
N GLU A 68 -11.59 20.21 -32.21
CA GLU A 68 -12.66 20.76 -33.04
C GLU A 68 -14.03 20.69 -32.36
N SER A 69 -14.26 19.63 -31.58
CA SER A 69 -15.50 19.42 -30.82
C SER A 69 -15.52 20.20 -29.49
N GLY A 70 -14.41 20.86 -29.12
CA GLY A 70 -14.24 21.54 -27.85
C GLY A 70 -14.33 20.59 -26.64
N ARG A 71 -13.88 19.34 -26.80
CA ARG A 71 -13.99 18.28 -25.79
C ARG A 71 -12.64 17.80 -25.29
N LEU A 72 -12.65 17.32 -24.06
CA LEU A 72 -11.51 16.71 -23.39
C LEU A 72 -11.62 15.18 -23.40
N VAL A 73 -10.54 14.53 -23.81
CA VAL A 73 -10.34 13.09 -23.65
C VAL A 73 -9.09 12.86 -22.81
N LEU A 74 -9.23 12.13 -21.72
CA LEU A 74 -8.12 11.70 -20.88
C LEU A 74 -7.96 10.19 -20.94
N THR A 75 -6.84 9.73 -21.50
CA THR A 75 -6.58 8.30 -21.69
C THR A 75 -5.50 7.79 -20.74
N GLY A 76 -5.65 6.54 -20.30
CA GLY A 76 -4.73 5.86 -19.41
C GLY A 76 -4.74 6.40 -17.98
N MET A 77 -5.89 6.79 -17.43
CA MET A 77 -6.00 7.34 -16.06
C MET A 77 -6.16 6.24 -15.01
N GLY A 78 -5.30 5.21 -15.07
CA GLY A 78 -5.32 4.04 -14.18
C GLY A 78 -4.09 3.92 -13.28
N PHE A 79 -3.72 2.68 -12.95
CA PHE A 79 -2.51 2.40 -12.18
C PHE A 79 -1.24 2.54 -13.04
N THR A 80 -1.13 1.75 -14.11
CA THR A 80 -0.04 1.84 -15.09
C THR A 80 -0.59 1.61 -16.50
N PRO A 81 -0.78 2.66 -17.32
CA PRO A 81 -0.46 4.07 -17.08
C PRO A 81 -1.43 4.79 -16.13
N GLY A 82 -1.15 6.06 -15.81
CA GLY A 82 -1.98 6.93 -14.99
C GLY A 82 -1.20 7.41 -13.76
N LEU A 83 -1.18 6.61 -12.69
CA LEU A 83 -0.33 6.87 -11.54
C LEU A 83 1.17 6.83 -11.91
N SER A 84 1.61 5.86 -12.72
CA SER A 84 3.01 5.83 -13.18
C SER A 84 3.39 7.07 -13.98
N SER A 85 2.48 7.52 -14.85
CA SER A 85 2.66 8.68 -15.71
C SER A 85 2.65 9.98 -14.89
N LEU A 86 1.80 10.07 -13.86
CA LEU A 86 1.78 11.18 -12.91
C LEU A 86 3.11 11.31 -12.14
N LEU A 87 3.64 10.20 -11.60
CA LEU A 87 4.94 10.20 -10.90
C LEU A 87 6.11 10.50 -11.85
N LEU A 88 6.04 9.99 -13.09
CA LEU A 88 7.01 10.30 -14.13
C LEU A 88 7.03 11.79 -14.45
N ALA A 89 5.85 12.41 -14.61
CA ALA A 89 5.71 13.85 -14.86
C ALA A 89 6.25 14.70 -13.72
N GLN A 90 5.97 14.32 -12.47
CA GLN A 90 6.49 15.01 -11.29
C GLN A 90 8.03 14.99 -11.25
N LEU A 91 8.64 13.83 -11.50
CA LEU A 91 10.10 13.72 -11.54
C LEU A 91 10.71 14.46 -12.74
N ALA A 92 10.07 14.40 -13.91
CA ALA A 92 10.51 15.13 -15.10
C ALA A 92 10.46 16.64 -14.89
N ALA A 93 9.39 17.17 -14.29
CA ALA A 93 9.23 18.57 -13.93
C ALA A 93 10.33 19.07 -12.97
N GLN A 94 10.89 18.18 -12.16
CA GLN A 94 11.98 18.47 -11.23
C GLN A 94 13.38 18.29 -11.85
N CYS A 95 13.49 18.00 -13.15
CA CYS A 95 14.76 17.64 -13.81
C CYS A 95 15.47 16.47 -13.10
N ALA A 96 14.72 15.49 -12.57
CA ALA A 96 15.30 14.46 -11.71
C ALA A 96 16.28 13.52 -12.46
N ALA A 97 16.15 13.34 -13.77
CA ALA A 97 17.06 12.54 -14.58
C ALA A 97 17.95 13.40 -15.50
N PRO A 98 19.20 13.70 -15.12
CA PRO A 98 20.19 14.30 -16.02
C PRO A 98 20.33 13.60 -17.39
N ASN A 99 20.20 12.28 -17.48
CA ASN A 99 20.27 11.59 -18.78
C ASN A 99 18.90 11.41 -19.44
N GLY A 100 17.82 11.90 -18.82
CA GLY A 100 16.46 11.68 -19.31
C GLY A 100 16.00 10.23 -19.23
N HIS A 101 16.66 9.39 -18.44
CA HIS A 101 16.32 7.98 -18.29
C HIS A 101 15.45 7.77 -17.04
N TYR A 102 14.31 7.10 -17.23
CA TYR A 102 13.40 6.77 -16.15
C TYR A 102 13.07 5.28 -16.16
N HIS A 103 12.76 4.77 -14.96
CA HIS A 103 12.34 3.39 -14.77
C HIS A 103 11.02 3.36 -14.04
N ILE A 104 10.13 2.47 -14.48
CA ILE A 104 8.89 2.15 -13.81
C ILE A 104 9.02 0.71 -13.29
N ARG A 105 8.82 0.50 -11.99
CA ARG A 105 8.85 -0.81 -11.34
C ARG A 105 7.56 -1.01 -10.58
N VAL A 106 6.86 -2.09 -10.91
CA VAL A 106 5.58 -2.45 -10.29
C VAL A 106 5.72 -3.80 -9.58
N CYS A 107 5.17 -3.91 -8.38
CA CYS A 107 4.99 -5.18 -7.69
C CYS A 107 3.53 -5.31 -7.28
N MET A 108 2.89 -6.41 -7.65
CA MET A 108 1.51 -6.73 -7.29
C MET A 108 1.47 -8.06 -6.54
N GLY A 109 1.02 -8.01 -5.30
CA GLY A 109 0.72 -9.18 -4.50
C GLY A 109 -0.52 -9.94 -4.99
N ALA A 110 -0.70 -11.19 -4.54
CA ALA A 110 -1.78 -12.06 -5.00
C ALA A 110 -3.07 -12.01 -4.16
N ALA A 111 -3.15 -11.22 -3.08
CA ALA A 111 -4.23 -11.35 -2.08
C ALA A 111 -5.63 -10.86 -2.53
N TYR A 112 -5.76 -10.10 -3.61
CA TYR A 112 -7.06 -9.58 -4.06
C TYR A 112 -7.72 -10.45 -5.13
N GLY A 113 -6.93 -11.25 -5.87
CA GLY A 113 -7.38 -11.85 -7.13
C GLY A 113 -7.56 -10.78 -8.22
N GLY A 114 -7.58 -11.21 -9.48
CA GLY A 114 -7.74 -10.31 -10.62
C GLY A 114 -9.18 -10.16 -11.10
N GLY A 115 -9.50 -9.04 -11.76
CA GLY A 115 -10.75 -8.89 -12.52
C GLY A 115 -10.75 -9.74 -13.79
N GLU A 116 -11.91 -9.97 -14.41
CA GLU A 116 -12.01 -10.85 -15.60
C GLU A 116 -11.29 -10.32 -16.83
N SER A 117 -11.14 -9.00 -16.95
CA SER A 117 -10.40 -8.36 -18.05
C SER A 117 -8.88 -8.34 -17.84
N SER A 118 -8.39 -8.42 -16.61
CA SER A 118 -6.96 -8.24 -16.32
C SER A 118 -6.03 -9.31 -16.92
N PRO A 119 -6.43 -10.59 -17.05
CA PRO A 119 -5.62 -11.59 -17.73
C PRO A 119 -5.33 -11.24 -19.18
N TYR A 120 -6.23 -10.55 -19.87
CA TYR A 120 -6.02 -10.14 -21.26
C TYR A 120 -4.89 -9.12 -21.36
N ALA A 121 -4.85 -8.14 -20.45
CA ALA A 121 -3.77 -7.18 -20.38
C ALA A 121 -2.43 -7.87 -20.06
N ILE A 122 -2.39 -8.76 -19.05
CA ILE A 122 -1.20 -9.52 -18.70
C ILE A 122 -0.69 -10.35 -19.89
N LEU A 123 -1.57 -11.11 -20.55
CA LEU A 123 -1.20 -11.95 -21.69
C LEU A 123 -0.71 -11.11 -22.88
N SER A 124 -1.34 -9.97 -23.15
CA SER A 124 -0.90 -9.05 -24.21
C SER A 124 0.49 -8.45 -23.96
N SER A 125 0.91 -8.34 -22.69
CA SER A 125 2.25 -7.85 -22.34
C SER A 125 3.36 -8.87 -22.61
N PHE A 126 3.03 -10.16 -22.79
CA PHE A 126 3.99 -11.21 -23.10
C PHE A 126 4.39 -11.15 -24.57
N SER A 127 5.33 -10.26 -24.91
CA SER A 127 5.80 -10.08 -26.28
C SER A 127 7.28 -10.43 -26.46
N ARG A 128 7.66 -10.90 -27.65
CA ARG A 128 9.08 -11.06 -28.02
C ARG A 128 9.73 -9.71 -28.27
N ARG A 129 8.96 -8.73 -28.77
CA ARG A 129 9.42 -7.37 -29.05
C ARG A 129 8.53 -6.37 -28.35
N ILE A 130 9.15 -5.41 -27.68
CA ILE A 130 8.43 -4.34 -26.98
C ILE A 130 8.73 -3.00 -27.64
N HIS A 131 7.77 -2.09 -27.55
CA HIS A 131 7.99 -0.68 -27.81
C HIS A 131 8.66 -0.04 -26.59
N VAL A 132 9.70 0.74 -26.85
CA VAL A 132 10.42 1.53 -25.85
C VAL A 132 10.58 2.95 -26.37
N LEU A 133 10.73 3.91 -25.46
CA LEU A 133 11.24 5.22 -25.80
C LEU A 133 12.77 5.15 -25.73
N ASP A 134 13.45 5.51 -26.82
CA ASP A 134 14.91 5.59 -26.86
C ASP A 134 15.34 6.76 -27.75
N GLY A 135 16.20 7.64 -27.20
CA GLY A 135 16.55 8.91 -27.81
C GLY A 135 15.36 9.83 -28.05
N GLY A 136 14.31 9.73 -27.22
CA GLY A 136 13.06 10.50 -27.38
C GLY A 136 12.18 10.01 -28.54
N ARG A 137 12.49 8.85 -29.14
CA ARG A 137 11.70 8.25 -30.22
C ARG A 137 11.21 6.87 -29.81
N ARG A 138 10.01 6.51 -30.26
CA ARG A 138 9.49 5.16 -30.10
C ARG A 138 10.27 4.21 -31.01
N GLN A 139 10.84 3.17 -30.42
CA GLN A 139 11.55 2.12 -31.12
C GLN A 139 10.99 0.76 -30.72
N VAL A 140 11.13 -0.21 -31.60
CA VAL A 140 10.83 -1.61 -31.32
C VAL A 140 12.15 -2.33 -31.09
N GLN A 141 12.27 -3.01 -29.96
CA GLN A 141 13.44 -3.82 -29.64
C GLN A 141 13.04 -5.20 -29.14
N ASP A 142 13.99 -6.13 -29.13
CA ASP A 142 13.81 -7.40 -28.45
C ASP A 142 13.58 -7.18 -26.95
N THR A 143 12.69 -8.00 -26.39
CA THR A 143 12.33 -7.89 -24.98
C THR A 143 13.53 -8.29 -24.11
N PRO A 144 14.00 -7.42 -23.21
CA PRO A 144 15.25 -7.62 -22.47
C PRO A 144 15.05 -8.57 -21.28
N TRP A 145 14.68 -9.83 -21.54
CA TRP A 145 14.35 -10.82 -20.52
C TRP A 145 15.48 -11.08 -19.51
N LYS A 146 16.74 -11.00 -19.96
CA LYS A 146 17.91 -11.47 -19.19
C LYS A 146 18.98 -10.41 -18.96
N ASP A 147 18.61 -9.14 -19.04
CA ASP A 147 19.55 -8.06 -18.77
C ASP A 147 19.81 -7.86 -17.26
N MET A 148 20.63 -6.87 -16.92
CA MET A 148 20.97 -6.54 -15.53
C MET A 148 19.77 -6.05 -14.70
N GLN A 149 18.67 -5.66 -15.35
CA GLN A 149 17.45 -5.15 -14.73
C GLN A 149 16.39 -6.25 -14.55
N ARG A 150 16.75 -7.52 -14.78
CA ARG A 150 15.85 -8.69 -14.60
C ARG A 150 15.36 -8.83 -13.16
N TYR A 151 16.12 -8.35 -12.19
CA TYR A 151 15.84 -8.51 -10.78
C TYR A 151 15.72 -7.16 -10.09
N PHE A 152 14.76 -7.02 -9.20
CA PHE A 152 14.56 -5.79 -8.43
C PHE A 152 14.15 -6.10 -6.99
N VAL A 153 14.58 -5.27 -6.02
CA VAL A 153 14.24 -5.44 -4.61
C VAL A 153 13.21 -4.37 -4.23
N PHE A 154 11.98 -4.80 -3.97
CA PHE A 154 10.92 -3.91 -3.48
C PHE A 154 10.98 -3.76 -1.95
N PRO A 155 10.40 -2.66 -1.39
CA PRO A 155 10.21 -2.53 0.05
C PRO A 155 9.51 -3.77 0.64
N GLY A 156 10.00 -4.23 1.80
CA GLY A 156 9.47 -5.42 2.47
C GLY A 156 9.90 -6.77 1.87
N HIS A 157 10.58 -6.81 0.73
CA HIS A 157 11.14 -8.05 0.17
C HIS A 157 12.56 -8.28 0.67
N SER A 158 12.85 -9.47 1.19
CA SER A 158 14.20 -9.84 1.63
C SER A 158 15.13 -10.17 0.46
N HIS A 159 14.57 -10.54 -0.68
CA HIS A 159 15.29 -11.02 -1.85
C HIS A 159 14.75 -10.35 -3.12
N PRO A 160 15.59 -10.15 -4.13
CA PRO A 160 15.12 -9.61 -5.40
C PRO A 160 14.08 -10.52 -6.05
N VAL A 161 13.11 -9.92 -6.73
CA VAL A 161 12.08 -10.60 -7.51
C VAL A 161 12.35 -10.46 -9.00
N GLU A 162 11.91 -11.44 -9.78
CA GLU A 162 12.00 -11.41 -11.25
C GLU A 162 10.99 -10.41 -11.83
N MET A 163 11.47 -9.59 -12.75
CA MET A 163 10.72 -8.54 -13.42
C MET A 163 10.36 -8.95 -14.85
N ILE A 164 9.13 -8.68 -15.29
CA ILE A 164 8.66 -8.86 -16.67
C ILE A 164 8.68 -7.49 -17.36
N PRO A 165 9.50 -7.30 -18.41
CA PRO A 165 9.47 -6.08 -19.21
C PRO A 165 8.19 -6.01 -20.05
N PHE A 166 7.66 -4.80 -20.24
CA PHE A 166 6.48 -4.57 -21.06
C PHE A 166 6.59 -3.23 -21.81
N SER A 167 5.74 -3.04 -22.81
CA SER A 167 5.62 -1.75 -23.50
C SER A 167 4.76 -0.80 -22.67
N ALA A 168 5.39 0.20 -22.06
CA ALA A 168 4.69 1.24 -21.30
C ALA A 168 3.84 2.11 -22.23
N LEU A 169 2.66 2.52 -21.80
CA LEU A 169 1.79 3.41 -22.58
C LEU A 169 2.38 4.83 -22.66
N GLU A 170 3.20 5.21 -21.68
CA GLU A 170 3.99 6.44 -21.70
C GLU A 170 4.90 6.54 -22.95
N VAL A 171 5.19 5.44 -23.63
CA VAL A 171 5.94 5.50 -24.90
C VAL A 171 5.11 6.18 -26.01
N ALA A 172 3.79 5.99 -26.04
CA ALA A 172 2.91 6.61 -27.04
C ALA A 172 2.74 8.10 -26.80
N SER A 173 2.45 8.49 -25.54
CA SER A 173 2.26 9.90 -25.15
C SER A 173 3.51 10.74 -25.38
N GLN A 174 4.69 10.19 -25.09
CA GLN A 174 5.96 10.91 -25.24
C GLN A 174 6.35 11.15 -26.70
N THR A 175 5.84 10.34 -27.63
CA THR A 175 6.04 10.55 -29.08
C THR A 175 4.99 11.39 -29.78
N ALA A 176 3.93 11.80 -29.09
CA ALA A 176 2.98 12.73 -29.67
C ALA A 176 3.64 14.12 -29.78
N ASP A 177 3.51 14.77 -30.94
CA ASP A 177 4.09 16.11 -31.25
C ASP A 177 3.63 17.25 -30.31
N ARG A 178 2.75 16.94 -29.36
CA ARG A 178 1.99 17.87 -28.52
C ARG A 178 2.50 17.94 -27.08
N ASN A 179 3.66 17.35 -26.81
CA ASN A 179 4.23 17.26 -25.48
C ASN A 179 4.69 18.66 -25.00
N ARG A 180 3.79 19.40 -24.34
CA ARG A 180 4.06 20.74 -23.78
C ARG A 180 5.13 20.72 -22.69
N ALA A 181 5.31 19.57 -22.04
CA ALA A 181 6.39 19.31 -21.10
C ALA A 181 7.60 18.69 -21.84
N SER A 182 8.26 19.44 -22.72
CA SER A 182 9.56 19.04 -23.25
C SER A 182 10.64 19.17 -22.16
N MET A 183 10.57 18.31 -21.14
CA MET A 183 11.66 18.04 -20.20
C MET A 183 12.10 16.61 -20.50
N ALA A 184 13.27 16.51 -21.14
CA ALA A 184 13.68 15.38 -21.98
C ALA A 184 13.59 14.00 -21.28
N ILE A 185 12.45 13.32 -21.40
CA ILE A 185 12.37 11.87 -21.19
C ILE A 185 12.94 11.24 -22.45
N ALA A 186 14.22 10.89 -22.40
CA ALA A 186 14.91 10.23 -23.50
C ALA A 186 14.59 8.72 -23.53
N ARG A 187 14.37 8.11 -22.36
CA ARG A 187 14.16 6.68 -22.22
C ARG A 187 13.26 6.30 -21.04
N VAL A 188 12.39 5.33 -21.26
CA VAL A 188 11.57 4.70 -20.21
C VAL A 188 11.75 3.18 -20.24
N ASP A 189 12.12 2.59 -19.12
CA ASP A 189 12.20 1.13 -18.93
C ASP A 189 11.18 0.69 -17.88
N ALA A 190 10.07 0.11 -18.33
CA ALA A 190 8.95 -0.31 -17.50
C ALA A 190 8.91 -1.83 -17.31
N ARG A 191 8.78 -2.27 -16.06
CA ARG A 191 8.71 -3.68 -15.70
C ARG A 191 7.81 -3.92 -14.51
N TYR A 192 7.17 -5.09 -14.46
CA TYR A 192 6.34 -5.48 -13.34
C TYR A 192 6.69 -6.86 -12.77
N HIS A 193 6.25 -7.09 -11.55
CA HIS A 193 6.22 -8.38 -10.88
C HIS A 193 4.79 -8.65 -10.42
N ILE A 194 4.26 -9.84 -10.72
CA ILE A 194 3.03 -10.34 -10.12
C ILE A 194 3.41 -11.58 -9.31
N GLN A 195 3.00 -11.64 -8.05
CA GLN A 195 3.31 -12.77 -7.20
C GLN A 195 2.84 -14.09 -7.85
N TYR A 196 3.70 -15.11 -7.80
CA TYR A 196 3.55 -16.42 -8.46
C TYR A 196 3.64 -16.44 -9.99
N LEU A 197 3.69 -15.30 -10.69
CA LEU A 197 3.96 -15.25 -12.12
C LEU A 197 5.48 -15.16 -12.36
N LYS A 198 6.06 -16.22 -12.94
CA LYS A 198 7.50 -16.27 -13.25
C LYS A 198 7.80 -15.67 -14.62
N GLN A 199 8.90 -14.94 -14.71
CA GLN A 199 9.36 -14.38 -15.98
C GLN A 199 9.64 -15.49 -17.03
N GLY A 200 10.13 -16.65 -16.59
CA GLY A 200 10.35 -17.79 -17.47
C GLY A 200 9.09 -18.25 -18.21
N PHE A 201 7.93 -18.18 -17.54
CA PHE A 201 6.64 -18.49 -18.14
C PHE A 201 6.22 -17.40 -19.15
N ALA A 202 6.31 -16.12 -18.78
CA ALA A 202 6.00 -15.00 -19.67
C ALA A 202 6.83 -15.05 -20.96
N ARG A 203 8.14 -15.32 -20.84
CA ARG A 203 9.06 -15.48 -21.98
C ARG A 203 8.75 -16.70 -22.85
N PHE A 204 8.27 -17.78 -22.25
CA PHE A 204 7.81 -18.94 -23.03
C PHE A 204 6.56 -18.57 -23.82
N MET A 205 5.58 -17.94 -23.17
CA MET A 205 4.32 -17.52 -23.79
C MET A 205 4.52 -16.49 -24.91
N SER A 206 5.50 -15.60 -24.79
CA SER A 206 5.78 -14.58 -25.81
C SER A 206 6.20 -15.14 -27.17
N SER A 207 6.52 -16.43 -27.22
CA SER A 207 6.86 -17.14 -28.46
C SER A 207 5.67 -17.60 -29.28
N PHE A 208 4.45 -17.41 -28.78
CA PHE A 208 3.23 -17.87 -29.42
C PHE A 208 2.34 -16.68 -29.76
N ASP A 209 1.92 -16.60 -31.02
CA ASP A 209 0.83 -15.73 -31.43
C ASP A 209 -0.49 -16.43 -31.12
N LEU A 210 -1.18 -15.95 -30.09
CA LEU A 210 -2.42 -16.56 -29.61
C LEU A 210 -3.59 -16.05 -30.44
N GLY A 211 -4.26 -16.96 -31.15
CA GLY A 211 -5.56 -16.65 -31.77
C GLY A 211 -6.63 -16.32 -30.71
N PRO A 212 -7.72 -15.60 -31.08
CA PRO A 212 -8.71 -15.08 -30.13
C PRO A 212 -9.31 -16.14 -29.19
N SER A 213 -9.69 -17.30 -29.73
CA SER A 213 -10.25 -18.40 -28.93
C SER A 213 -9.26 -18.97 -27.90
N THR A 214 -7.98 -19.01 -28.26
CA THR A 214 -6.92 -19.50 -27.38
C THR A 214 -6.60 -18.47 -26.29
N LEU A 215 -6.57 -17.18 -26.65
CA LEU A 215 -6.42 -16.07 -25.72
C LEU A 215 -7.54 -16.10 -24.67
N ASP A 216 -8.79 -16.22 -25.09
CA ASP A 216 -9.95 -16.33 -24.19
C ASP A 216 -9.85 -17.51 -23.22
N ARG A 217 -9.44 -18.67 -23.71
CA ARG A 217 -9.26 -19.85 -22.86
C ARG A 217 -8.18 -19.62 -21.82
N LEU A 218 -7.04 -19.06 -22.22
CA LEU A 218 -5.93 -18.75 -21.33
C LEU A 218 -6.30 -17.66 -20.32
N ALA A 219 -7.00 -16.62 -20.75
CA ALA A 219 -7.49 -15.55 -19.87
C ALA A 219 -8.40 -16.12 -18.76
N ARG A 220 -9.35 -16.99 -19.11
CA ARG A 220 -10.20 -17.69 -18.12
C ARG A 220 -9.39 -18.57 -17.16
N MET A 221 -8.37 -19.28 -17.65
CA MET A 221 -7.47 -20.07 -16.79
C MET A 221 -6.68 -19.18 -15.83
N PHE A 222 -6.16 -18.04 -16.31
CA PHE A 222 -5.45 -17.06 -15.49
C PHE A 222 -6.34 -16.44 -14.42
N TYR A 223 -7.57 -16.06 -14.79
CA TYR A 223 -8.57 -15.57 -13.87
C TYR A 223 -8.84 -16.60 -12.75
N ALA A 224 -9.20 -17.83 -13.11
CA ALA A 224 -9.47 -18.89 -12.14
C ALA A 224 -8.28 -19.19 -11.24
N SER A 225 -7.07 -19.21 -11.80
CA SER A 225 -5.82 -19.37 -11.06
C SER A 225 -5.61 -18.23 -10.06
N GLY A 226 -5.78 -16.98 -10.48
CA GLY A 226 -5.69 -15.81 -9.61
C GLY A 226 -6.71 -15.83 -8.46
N GLN A 227 -7.95 -16.25 -8.75
CA GLN A 227 -8.99 -16.42 -7.74
C GLN A 227 -8.66 -17.53 -6.72
N SER A 228 -7.88 -18.54 -7.10
CA SER A 228 -7.38 -19.56 -6.19
C SER A 228 -6.16 -19.08 -5.39
N MET A 229 -5.24 -18.36 -6.03
CA MET A 229 -3.99 -17.87 -5.41
C MET A 229 -4.22 -16.92 -4.24
N LYS A 230 -5.28 -16.10 -4.27
CA LYS A 230 -5.62 -15.18 -3.18
C LYS A 230 -5.90 -15.86 -1.84
N LEU A 231 -6.21 -17.16 -1.84
CA LEU A 231 -6.49 -17.95 -0.64
C LEU A 231 -5.23 -18.54 0.00
N LYS A 232 -4.05 -18.37 -0.63
CA LYS A 232 -2.79 -18.83 -0.06
C LYS A 232 -2.40 -17.99 1.15
N LYS A 233 -1.80 -18.63 2.15
CA LYS A 233 -1.38 -17.96 3.40
C LYS A 233 -0.28 -16.91 3.19
N ASP A 234 0.53 -17.11 2.15
CA ASP A 234 1.60 -16.21 1.75
C ASP A 234 1.18 -15.24 0.62
N ALA A 235 -0.11 -15.19 0.27
CA ALA A 235 -0.62 -14.22 -0.70
C ALA A 235 -0.42 -12.81 -0.15
N ASP A 236 0.48 -12.07 -0.77
CA ASP A 236 0.87 -10.73 -0.38
C ASP A 236 -0.26 -9.76 -0.77
N PRO A 237 -0.74 -8.89 0.13
CA PRO A 237 -1.71 -7.86 -0.20
C PRO A 237 -1.05 -6.52 -0.58
N ASP A 238 0.28 -6.45 -0.61
CA ASP A 238 0.97 -5.23 -0.99
C ASP A 238 0.92 -4.99 -2.50
N THR A 239 0.68 -3.73 -2.87
CA THR A 239 1.00 -3.21 -4.20
C THR A 239 2.04 -2.10 -4.07
N VAL A 240 3.04 -2.12 -4.95
CA VAL A 240 4.13 -1.14 -5.00
C VAL A 240 4.27 -0.59 -6.42
N LEU A 241 4.33 0.73 -6.54
CA LEU A 241 4.75 1.44 -7.75
C LEU A 241 5.93 2.33 -7.41
N TRP A 242 7.01 2.17 -8.16
CA TRP A 242 8.24 2.91 -7.98
C TRP A 242 8.69 3.48 -9.31
N VAL A 243 8.74 4.81 -9.41
CA VAL A 243 9.25 5.54 -10.57
C VAL A 243 10.53 6.26 -10.17
N TYR A 244 11.61 6.11 -10.92
CA TYR A 244 12.89 6.68 -10.54
C TYR A 244 13.81 7.03 -11.73
N PRO A 245 14.70 8.03 -11.56
CA PRO A 245 15.63 8.47 -12.61
C PRO A 245 16.94 7.67 -12.64
N ASP A 246 17.57 7.57 -13.83
CA ASP A 246 18.98 7.20 -14.06
C ASP A 246 19.50 5.97 -13.32
N GLY A 247 18.67 4.94 -13.14
CA GLY A 247 19.09 3.74 -12.40
C GLY A 247 19.29 3.98 -10.89
N ALA A 248 18.79 5.07 -10.32
CA ALA A 248 18.92 5.45 -8.92
C ALA A 248 17.56 5.42 -8.18
N PRO A 249 17.06 4.23 -7.75
CA PRO A 249 15.78 4.07 -7.09
C PRO A 249 15.53 5.03 -5.92
N GLN A 250 16.55 5.30 -5.11
CA GLN A 250 16.48 6.17 -3.93
C GLN A 250 16.16 7.65 -4.25
N ARG A 251 16.33 8.07 -5.52
CA ARG A 251 15.98 9.42 -6.00
C ARG A 251 14.56 9.48 -6.60
N GLY A 252 13.82 8.39 -6.54
CA GLY A 252 12.50 8.26 -7.13
C GLY A 252 11.36 8.60 -6.18
N LEU A 253 10.15 8.36 -6.68
CA LEU A 253 8.89 8.39 -5.94
C LEU A 253 8.35 6.98 -5.82
N LEU A 254 7.77 6.70 -4.65
CA LEU A 254 7.25 5.40 -4.27
C LEU A 254 5.79 5.55 -3.85
N ILE A 255 4.96 4.57 -4.23
CA ILE A 255 3.63 4.30 -3.69
C ILE A 255 3.68 2.86 -3.18
N HIS A 256 3.36 2.65 -1.91
CA HIS A 256 3.36 1.33 -1.28
C HIS A 256 2.22 1.27 -0.28
N GLY A 257 1.41 0.21 -0.35
CA GLY A 257 0.35 -0.03 0.62
C GLY A 257 -0.32 -1.37 0.45
N VAL A 258 -1.20 -1.67 1.41
CA VAL A 258 -2.10 -2.81 1.38
C VAL A 258 -3.35 -2.37 0.63
N ILE A 259 -3.23 -2.45 -0.68
CA ILE A 259 -4.21 -1.96 -1.65
C ILE A 259 -4.04 -2.75 -2.94
N SER A 260 -5.11 -2.99 -3.68
CA SER A 260 -5.01 -3.68 -4.96
C SER A 260 -4.59 -2.72 -6.09
N SER A 261 -4.04 -3.27 -7.18
CA SER A 261 -3.85 -2.48 -8.40
C SER A 261 -5.17 -1.97 -8.99
N TYR A 262 -6.30 -2.64 -8.72
CA TYR A 262 -7.62 -2.21 -9.19
C TYR A 262 -8.13 -1.01 -8.41
N ASP A 263 -7.94 -1.00 -7.10
CA ASP A 263 -8.24 0.16 -6.26
C ASP A 263 -7.40 1.36 -6.72
N LEU A 264 -6.09 1.16 -6.93
CA LEU A 264 -5.22 2.23 -7.45
C LEU A 264 -5.67 2.74 -8.83
N THR A 265 -6.09 1.86 -9.73
CA THR A 265 -6.67 2.23 -11.04
C THR A 265 -7.94 3.06 -10.87
N ALA A 266 -8.89 2.58 -10.06
CA ALA A 266 -10.16 3.28 -9.85
C ALA A 266 -9.97 4.63 -9.16
N LEU A 267 -9.12 4.69 -8.12
CA LEU A 267 -8.85 5.91 -7.38
C LEU A 267 -8.13 6.96 -8.23
N MET A 268 -7.24 6.56 -9.14
CA MET A 268 -6.67 7.47 -10.13
C MET A 268 -7.75 8.07 -11.03
N ALA A 269 -8.58 7.22 -11.63
CA ALA A 269 -9.67 7.68 -12.49
C ALA A 269 -10.63 8.62 -11.75
N CYS A 270 -11.05 8.26 -10.53
CA CYS A 270 -11.91 9.10 -9.70
C CYS A 270 -11.23 10.42 -9.31
N SER A 271 -9.92 10.44 -9.06
CA SER A 271 -9.19 11.67 -8.75
C SER A 271 -9.11 12.61 -9.95
N THR A 272 -9.00 12.06 -11.16
CA THR A 272 -9.11 12.83 -12.39
C THR A 272 -10.52 13.37 -12.60
N VAL A 273 -11.56 12.59 -12.28
CA VAL A 273 -12.96 13.06 -12.28
C VAL A 273 -13.16 14.20 -11.29
N ASP A 274 -12.59 14.10 -10.08
CA ASP A 274 -12.66 15.17 -9.08
C ASP A 274 -12.01 16.47 -9.61
N ALA A 275 -10.85 16.36 -10.27
CA ALA A 275 -10.20 17.49 -10.91
C ALA A 275 -11.05 18.08 -12.06
N TRP A 276 -11.70 17.23 -12.86
CA TRP A 276 -12.61 17.66 -13.92
C TRP A 276 -13.81 18.41 -13.33
N ALA A 277 -14.46 17.85 -12.30
CA ALA A 277 -15.64 18.42 -11.65
C ALA A 277 -15.34 19.76 -10.96
N GLN A 278 -14.10 19.98 -10.51
CA GLN A 278 -13.65 21.24 -9.92
C GLN A 278 -13.14 22.26 -10.97
N GLY A 279 -13.23 21.94 -12.25
CA GLY A 279 -12.81 22.82 -13.34
C GLY A 279 -11.29 22.93 -13.51
N ASN A 280 -10.49 22.08 -12.85
CA ASN A 280 -9.03 22.07 -12.96
C ASN A 280 -8.54 21.68 -14.37
N LEU A 281 -9.44 21.12 -15.17
CA LEU A 281 -9.19 20.65 -16.53
C LEU A 281 -9.90 21.49 -17.61
N ALA A 282 -10.55 22.60 -17.23
CA ALA A 282 -11.38 23.40 -18.15
C ALA A 282 -10.61 24.01 -19.33
N ASP A 283 -9.29 24.23 -19.17
CA ASP A 283 -8.43 24.80 -20.23
C ASP A 283 -7.94 23.75 -21.25
N TYR A 284 -8.30 22.48 -21.08
CA TYR A 284 -7.86 21.40 -21.95
C TYR A 284 -8.97 21.03 -22.95
N GLN A 285 -8.60 21.03 -24.23
CA GLN A 285 -9.39 20.49 -25.33
C GLN A 285 -8.46 19.61 -26.16
N GLY A 286 -8.93 18.44 -26.58
CA GLY A 286 -8.10 17.42 -27.21
C GLY A 286 -7.92 16.19 -26.34
N VAL A 287 -7.01 15.31 -26.79
CA VAL A 287 -6.67 14.06 -26.10
C VAL A 287 -5.35 14.22 -25.33
N TYR A 288 -5.33 13.83 -24.06
CA TYR A 288 -4.17 13.90 -23.17
C TYR A 288 -4.00 12.65 -22.31
N THR A 289 -2.76 12.44 -21.89
CA THR A 289 -2.34 11.49 -20.84
C THR A 289 -1.80 12.27 -19.63
N ALA A 290 -1.67 11.63 -18.47
CA ALA A 290 -1.29 12.36 -17.25
C ALA A 290 0.12 12.99 -17.35
N ASP A 291 1.03 12.39 -18.11
CA ASP A 291 2.38 12.91 -18.36
C ASP A 291 2.46 14.07 -19.38
N GLN A 292 1.34 14.43 -20.00
CA GLN A 292 1.22 15.58 -20.90
C GLN A 292 0.51 16.78 -20.24
N LEU A 293 0.00 16.60 -19.02
CA LEU A 293 -0.66 17.67 -18.26
C LEU A 293 0.38 18.63 -17.66
N ALA A 294 -0.03 19.86 -17.40
CA ALA A 294 0.79 20.84 -16.71
C ALA A 294 1.11 20.39 -15.28
N PRO A 295 2.29 20.74 -14.72
CA PRO A 295 2.66 20.37 -13.36
C PRO A 295 1.61 20.75 -12.30
N SER A 296 0.98 21.92 -12.42
CA SER A 296 -0.08 22.36 -11.50
C SER A 296 -1.32 21.46 -11.56
N THR A 297 -1.71 21.00 -12.75
CA THR A 297 -2.82 20.04 -12.93
C THR A 297 -2.45 18.68 -12.33
N CYS A 298 -1.22 18.22 -12.54
CA CYS A 298 -0.70 17.00 -11.92
C CYS A 298 -0.71 17.09 -10.38
N GLU A 299 -0.31 18.22 -9.81
CA GLU A 299 -0.38 18.46 -8.36
C GLU A 299 -1.82 18.44 -7.83
N GLN A 300 -2.77 19.00 -8.57
CA GLN A 300 -4.20 18.96 -8.22
C GLN A 300 -4.74 17.52 -8.21
N ILE A 301 -4.46 16.73 -9.25
CA ILE A 301 -4.85 15.31 -9.30
C ILE A 301 -4.18 14.52 -8.16
N ALA A 302 -2.90 14.77 -7.88
CA ALA A 302 -2.20 14.17 -6.73
C ALA A 302 -2.86 14.56 -5.38
N GLY A 303 -3.35 15.79 -5.26
CA GLY A 303 -4.12 16.24 -4.11
C GLY A 303 -5.46 15.49 -3.94
N HIS A 304 -6.19 15.25 -5.03
CA HIS A 304 -7.41 14.44 -5.02
C HIS A 304 -7.12 12.97 -4.65
N LEU A 305 -6.04 12.40 -5.20
CA LEU A 305 -5.56 11.08 -4.81
C LEU A 305 -5.25 10.99 -3.30
N ALA A 306 -4.58 12.01 -2.76
CA ALA A 306 -4.25 12.05 -1.33
C ALA A 306 -5.51 12.09 -0.46
N ARG A 307 -6.56 12.81 -0.89
CA ARG A 307 -7.89 12.79 -0.25
C ARG A 307 -8.63 11.45 -0.36
N ARG A 308 -8.12 10.54 -1.19
CA ARG A 308 -8.58 9.15 -1.32
C ARG A 308 -7.63 8.15 -0.65
N GLY A 309 -6.67 8.65 0.15
CA GLY A 309 -5.70 7.86 0.91
C GLY A 309 -4.50 7.35 0.10
N VAL A 310 -4.30 7.86 -1.12
CA VAL A 310 -3.19 7.49 -2.00
C VAL A 310 -2.22 8.66 -2.14
N SER A 311 -1.01 8.52 -1.61
CA SER A 311 0.05 9.52 -1.75
C SER A 311 1.39 8.87 -2.07
N SER A 312 2.22 9.57 -2.84
CA SER A 312 3.61 9.17 -3.05
C SER A 312 4.53 9.74 -1.97
N LYS A 313 5.60 9.02 -1.63
CA LYS A 313 6.70 9.53 -0.79
C LYS A 313 8.02 9.41 -1.56
N PRO A 314 9.04 10.23 -1.23
CA PRO A 314 10.40 10.00 -1.70
C PRO A 314 10.85 8.58 -1.38
N ALA A 315 11.51 7.94 -2.32
CA ALA A 315 11.86 6.52 -2.23
C ALA A 315 13.14 6.24 -1.40
N ASP A 316 13.35 7.00 -0.33
CA ASP A 316 14.36 6.71 0.68
C ASP A 316 13.85 5.58 1.58
N VAL A 317 14.10 4.34 1.15
CA VAL A 317 13.65 3.14 1.86
C VAL A 317 14.21 3.07 3.28
N GLN A 318 15.41 3.62 3.53
CA GLN A 318 15.97 3.63 4.89
C GLN A 318 15.17 4.58 5.78
N ALA A 319 14.92 5.81 5.33
CA ALA A 319 14.11 6.78 6.09
C ALA A 319 12.68 6.28 6.32
N LEU A 320 12.08 5.57 5.36
CA LEU A 320 10.77 4.94 5.50
C LEU A 320 10.79 3.81 6.56
N GLN A 321 11.85 3.00 6.60
CA GLN A 321 12.03 1.95 7.60
C GLN A 321 12.25 2.52 9.00
N GLU A 322 12.99 3.62 9.13
CA GLU A 322 13.18 4.34 10.40
C GLU A 322 11.85 4.89 10.95
N GLN A 323 10.90 5.24 10.08
CA GLN A 323 9.52 5.59 10.45
C GLN A 323 8.64 4.37 10.79
N GLY A 324 9.12 3.15 10.52
CA GLY A 324 8.41 1.89 10.71
C GLY A 324 7.50 1.47 9.55
N LEU A 325 7.63 2.09 8.37
CA LEU A 325 6.76 1.86 7.21
C LEU A 325 7.20 0.65 6.38
N TYR A 326 7.07 -0.55 6.96
CA TYR A 326 7.41 -1.81 6.29
C TYR A 326 6.29 -2.38 5.40
N PHE A 327 5.05 -1.95 5.63
CA PHE A 327 3.82 -2.45 4.98
C PHE A 327 3.13 -1.38 4.11
N GLY A 328 3.88 -0.32 3.79
CA GLY A 328 3.36 0.85 3.10
C GLY A 328 2.52 1.76 3.98
N TRP A 329 2.01 2.82 3.36
CA TRP A 329 1.21 3.87 3.99
C TRP A 329 -0.08 4.18 3.22
N VAL A 330 -0.21 3.62 2.02
CA VAL A 330 -1.38 3.85 1.16
C VAL A 330 -2.50 2.87 1.53
N GLN A 331 -3.70 3.41 1.59
CA GLN A 331 -4.94 2.66 1.73
C GLN A 331 -6.07 3.43 1.06
N ALA A 332 -7.03 2.73 0.45
CA ALA A 332 -8.23 3.36 -0.10
C ALA A 332 -9.10 3.98 1.00
N VAL A 333 -9.51 5.24 0.80
CA VAL A 333 -10.51 5.93 1.61
C VAL A 333 -11.66 6.34 0.69
N SER A 334 -12.88 6.01 1.09
CA SER A 334 -14.10 6.37 0.35
C SER A 334 -15.08 7.05 1.28
N GLY A 335 -15.35 8.34 1.02
CA GLY A 335 -16.16 9.18 1.89
C GLY A 335 -15.49 9.47 3.24
N ASP A 336 -16.31 9.86 4.22
CA ASP A 336 -15.86 10.30 5.55
C ASP A 336 -16.04 9.20 6.63
N GLU A 337 -16.29 7.95 6.21
CA GLU A 337 -16.54 6.82 7.12
C GLU A 337 -15.25 6.15 7.61
N VAL A 338 -14.75 6.60 8.77
CA VAL A 338 -13.56 6.04 9.45
C VAL A 338 -13.68 4.52 9.69
N GLY A 339 -14.92 4.02 9.82
CA GLY A 339 -15.21 2.60 10.01
C GLY A 339 -14.74 1.68 8.88
N GLN A 340 -14.48 2.24 7.69
CA GLN A 340 -13.98 1.49 6.53
C GLN A 340 -12.45 1.33 6.53
N LEU A 341 -11.73 2.02 7.43
CA LEU A 341 -10.28 1.91 7.53
C LEU A 341 -9.85 0.51 7.98
N ARG A 342 -8.63 0.15 7.61
CA ARG A 342 -8.07 -1.18 7.85
C ARG A 342 -8.00 -1.40 9.36
N HIS A 343 -8.43 -2.58 9.80
CA HIS A 343 -8.42 -2.98 11.20
C HIS A 343 -9.23 -2.07 12.14
N TYR A 344 -10.19 -1.30 11.64
CA TYR A 344 -11.09 -0.54 12.52
C TYR A 344 -11.74 -1.45 13.57
N GLY A 345 -11.63 -1.07 14.84
CA GLY A 345 -12.13 -1.88 15.98
C GLY A 345 -11.33 -3.14 16.31
N CYS A 346 -10.32 -3.50 15.50
CA CYS A 346 -9.49 -4.67 15.75
C CYS A 346 -8.35 -4.34 16.73
N ASN A 347 -7.83 -5.37 17.39
CA ASN A 347 -6.61 -5.33 18.19
C ASN A 347 -5.59 -6.33 17.62
N TRP A 348 -4.39 -6.41 18.23
CA TRP A 348 -3.31 -7.29 17.77
C TRP A 348 -3.73 -8.75 17.58
N TYR A 349 -4.69 -9.25 18.35
CA TYR A 349 -5.14 -10.64 18.31
C TYR A 349 -6.36 -10.86 17.42
N THR A 350 -7.04 -9.80 16.98
CA THR A 350 -8.23 -9.88 16.10
C THR A 350 -7.95 -9.43 14.67
N ALA A 351 -6.95 -8.58 14.45
CA ALA A 351 -6.50 -8.22 13.11
C ALA A 351 -5.82 -9.42 12.42
N PRO A 352 -6.04 -9.63 11.10
CA PRO A 352 -5.30 -10.61 10.35
C PRO A 352 -3.81 -10.24 10.29
N PRO A 353 -2.87 -11.19 10.44
CA PRO A 353 -1.46 -10.88 10.34
C PRO A 353 -1.05 -10.67 8.87
N HIS A 354 -0.17 -9.71 8.63
CA HIS A 354 0.48 -9.58 7.32
C HIS A 354 1.38 -10.80 7.04
N PRO A 355 1.43 -11.35 5.80
CA PRO A 355 2.31 -12.48 5.47
C PRO A 355 3.80 -12.21 5.75
N LYS A 356 4.23 -10.94 5.65
CA LYS A 356 5.61 -10.48 5.94
C LYS A 356 5.90 -10.31 7.42
N MET A 357 4.90 -10.37 8.31
CA MET A 357 5.04 -10.07 9.73
C MET A 357 6.06 -10.97 10.44
N VAL A 358 5.88 -12.30 10.35
CA VAL A 358 6.76 -13.26 11.04
C VAL A 358 8.22 -13.19 10.55
N PRO A 359 8.51 -13.12 9.23
CA PRO A 359 9.86 -12.87 8.74
C PRO A 359 10.49 -11.59 9.32
N LEU A 360 9.72 -10.49 9.40
CA LEU A 360 10.20 -9.22 9.94
C LEU A 360 10.47 -9.32 11.44
N GLN A 361 9.55 -9.85 12.26
CA GLN A 361 9.77 -10.06 13.70
C GLN A 361 11.04 -10.87 13.97
N LYS A 362 11.28 -11.93 13.17
CA LYS A 362 12.51 -12.74 13.27
C LYS A 362 13.75 -11.90 12.95
N ARG A 363 13.70 -11.05 11.93
CA ARG A 363 14.81 -10.16 11.56
C ARG A 363 15.12 -9.17 12.70
N PHE A 364 14.12 -8.47 13.21
CA PHE A 364 14.26 -7.55 14.35
C PHE A 364 14.90 -8.24 15.56
N LEU A 365 14.46 -9.46 15.90
CA LEU A 365 15.08 -10.23 16.97
C LEU A 365 16.56 -10.56 16.68
N LEU A 366 16.88 -11.09 15.50
CA LEU A 366 18.22 -11.56 15.17
C LEU A 366 19.24 -10.42 14.99
N GLU A 367 18.80 -9.25 14.53
CA GLU A 367 19.63 -8.05 14.33
C GLU A 367 19.69 -7.16 15.59
N SER A 368 18.89 -7.47 16.62
CA SER A 368 18.84 -6.68 17.85
C SER A 368 20.13 -6.70 18.66
N ALA A 369 20.40 -5.58 19.34
CA ALA A 369 21.50 -5.46 20.29
C ALA A 369 21.38 -6.44 21.48
N VAL A 370 20.16 -6.81 21.89
CA VAL A 370 19.97 -7.83 22.95
C VAL A 370 20.44 -9.20 22.47
N TRP A 371 20.13 -9.58 21.23
CA TRP A 371 20.58 -10.86 20.67
C TRP A 371 22.09 -10.91 20.48
N ALA A 372 22.69 -9.81 20.00
CA ALA A 372 24.14 -9.66 19.92
C ALA A 372 24.82 -9.78 21.29
N GLY A 373 24.30 -9.07 22.31
CA GLY A 373 24.82 -9.12 23.68
C GLY A 373 24.73 -10.52 24.30
N LEU A 374 23.62 -11.23 24.08
CA LEU A 374 23.45 -12.62 24.52
C LEU A 374 24.45 -13.57 23.86
N ARG A 375 24.68 -13.45 22.54
CA ARG A 375 25.70 -14.25 21.84
C ARG A 375 27.11 -13.98 22.32
N GLN A 376 27.43 -12.72 22.64
CA GLN A 376 28.75 -12.34 23.13
C GLN A 376 29.03 -12.96 24.51
N ARG A 377 28.03 -12.98 25.39
CA ARG A 377 28.13 -13.51 26.77
C ARG A 377 28.05 -15.03 26.82
N CYS A 378 27.20 -15.65 25.99
CA CYS A 378 27.03 -17.09 25.94
C CYS A 378 27.87 -17.67 24.78
N ARG A 379 29.15 -17.96 25.01
CA ARG A 379 30.02 -18.57 23.98
C ARG A 379 29.76 -20.07 23.80
N GLY A 380 29.91 -20.57 22.57
CA GLY A 380 29.88 -22.00 22.24
C GLY A 380 28.56 -22.68 22.65
N THR A 381 28.66 -23.79 23.39
CA THR A 381 27.52 -24.57 23.89
C THR A 381 26.63 -23.79 24.88
N GLY A 382 27.15 -22.71 25.47
CA GLY A 382 26.40 -21.84 26.38
C GLY A 382 25.21 -21.15 25.71
N PHE A 383 25.30 -20.83 24.41
CA PHE A 383 24.17 -20.22 23.69
C PHE A 383 23.04 -21.21 23.46
N MET A 384 23.36 -22.46 23.12
CA MET A 384 22.36 -23.53 23.00
C MET A 384 21.69 -23.80 24.35
N ALA A 385 22.47 -23.80 25.44
CA ALA A 385 21.92 -23.91 26.79
C ALA A 385 20.99 -22.73 27.14
N PHE A 386 21.32 -21.50 26.72
CA PHE A 386 20.43 -20.34 26.84
C PHE A 386 19.10 -20.58 26.12
N VAL A 387 19.13 -20.97 24.84
CA VAL A 387 17.92 -21.21 24.04
C VAL A 387 17.05 -22.30 24.67
N VAL A 388 17.64 -23.45 25.06
CA VAL A 388 16.90 -24.55 25.72
C VAL A 388 16.29 -24.08 27.04
N SER A 389 17.02 -23.28 27.82
CA SER A 389 16.51 -22.72 29.09
C SER A 389 15.36 -21.74 28.87
N THR A 390 15.43 -20.91 27.83
CA THR A 390 14.34 -20.00 27.42
C THR A 390 13.10 -20.79 27.04
N LEU A 391 13.22 -21.85 26.24
CA LEU A 391 12.09 -22.71 25.87
C LEU A 391 11.46 -23.42 27.09
N ARG A 392 12.28 -23.90 28.03
CA ARG A 392 11.78 -24.48 29.29
C ARG A 392 11.04 -23.44 30.14
N ARG A 393 11.57 -22.21 30.22
CA ARG A 393 10.94 -21.11 30.96
C ARG A 393 9.64 -20.66 30.29
N TRP A 394 9.60 -20.60 28.96
CA TRP A 394 8.39 -20.28 28.20
C TRP A 394 7.24 -21.24 28.56
N ARG A 395 7.49 -22.56 28.55
CA ARG A 395 6.49 -23.56 28.97
C ARG A 395 6.02 -23.36 30.40
N ARG A 396 6.91 -22.97 31.31
CA ARG A 396 6.57 -22.68 32.71
C ARG A 396 5.69 -21.44 32.81
N HIS A 397 6.10 -20.33 32.21
CA HIS A 397 5.34 -19.08 32.19
C HIS A 397 3.95 -19.31 31.59
N TYR A 398 3.86 -20.03 30.46
CA TYR A 398 2.59 -20.35 29.83
C TYR A 398 1.64 -21.13 30.75
N LYS A 399 2.18 -22.07 31.55
CA LYS A 399 1.40 -22.80 32.57
C LYS A 399 0.92 -21.89 33.70
N MET A 400 1.76 -20.96 34.18
CA MET A 400 1.39 -20.01 35.24
C MET A 400 0.23 -19.09 34.82
N LEU A 401 0.08 -18.82 33.52
CA LEU A 401 -1.02 -18.02 32.97
C LEU A 401 -2.32 -18.81 32.73
N ALA A 402 -2.48 -20.00 33.31
CA ALA A 402 -3.67 -20.83 33.09
C ALA A 402 -4.97 -20.17 33.54
N ASP A 403 -4.94 -19.37 34.61
CA ASP A 403 -6.14 -18.70 35.12
C ASP A 403 -6.70 -17.69 34.12
N PHE A 404 -5.84 -16.93 33.44
CA PHE A 404 -6.27 -15.99 32.40
C PHE A 404 -7.00 -16.68 31.25
N ARG A 405 -6.61 -17.90 30.88
CA ARG A 405 -7.31 -18.69 29.86
C ARG A 405 -8.61 -19.31 30.36
N ARG A 406 -8.75 -19.51 31.67
CA ARG A 406 -9.95 -20.09 32.31
C ARG A 406 -11.02 -19.03 32.61
N ARG A 407 -10.66 -17.75 32.60
CA ARG A 407 -11.60 -16.62 32.81
C ARG A 407 -12.67 -16.54 31.72
N ASP A 408 -12.45 -17.15 30.55
CA ASP A 408 -13.38 -17.16 29.43
C ASP A 408 -13.48 -18.54 28.77
N ASN A 409 -14.67 -19.15 28.84
CA ASN A 409 -15.00 -20.41 28.14
C ASN A 409 -15.80 -20.17 26.85
N GLY A 410 -15.98 -18.91 26.46
CA GLY A 410 -16.74 -18.46 25.31
C GLY A 410 -15.87 -18.21 24.07
N PRO A 411 -16.36 -17.38 23.12
CA PRO A 411 -15.73 -17.18 21.81
C PRO A 411 -14.28 -16.64 21.86
N LEU A 412 -13.86 -16.01 22.96
CA LEU A 412 -12.53 -15.42 23.09
C LEU A 412 -11.48 -16.40 23.64
N ALA A 413 -11.85 -17.63 24.01
CA ALA A 413 -10.94 -18.60 24.60
C ALA A 413 -9.69 -18.87 23.72
N GLU A 414 -9.86 -18.98 22.39
CA GLU A 414 -8.74 -19.14 21.45
C GLU A 414 -7.84 -17.90 21.41
N LYS A 415 -8.42 -16.70 21.53
CA LYS A 415 -7.65 -15.46 21.58
C LYS A 415 -6.81 -15.38 22.86
N TRP A 416 -7.36 -15.77 24.01
CA TRP A 416 -6.61 -15.84 25.27
C TRP A 416 -5.48 -16.89 25.26
N LYS A 417 -5.60 -17.97 24.48
CA LYS A 417 -4.46 -18.89 24.23
C LYS A 417 -3.32 -18.18 23.50
N LEU A 418 -3.62 -17.33 22.51
CA LEU A 418 -2.62 -16.52 21.80
C LEU A 418 -2.01 -15.46 22.72
N VAL A 419 -2.83 -14.69 23.43
CA VAL A 419 -2.40 -13.66 24.38
C VAL A 419 -1.42 -14.24 25.40
N THR A 420 -1.80 -15.31 26.10
CA THR A 420 -0.94 -15.92 27.12
C THR A 420 0.31 -16.57 26.53
N ARG A 421 0.24 -17.08 25.29
CA ARG A 421 1.40 -17.64 24.58
C ARG A 421 2.43 -16.55 24.28
N ASP A 422 1.98 -15.40 23.78
CA ASP A 422 2.88 -14.32 23.37
C ASP A 422 3.48 -13.63 24.61
N ILE A 423 2.68 -13.34 25.64
CA ILE A 423 3.16 -12.79 26.92
C ILE A 423 4.17 -13.72 27.60
N SER A 424 3.91 -15.03 27.61
CA SER A 424 4.84 -16.01 28.17
C SER A 424 6.13 -16.13 27.34
N MET A 425 6.07 -15.94 26.02
CA MET A 425 7.24 -15.90 25.15
C MET A 425 8.10 -14.67 25.48
N PHE A 426 7.52 -13.47 25.50
CA PHE A 426 8.24 -12.22 25.80
C PHE A 426 8.89 -12.25 27.19
N THR A 427 8.12 -12.59 28.23
CA THR A 427 8.64 -12.67 29.61
C THR A 427 9.72 -13.73 29.79
N SER A 428 9.63 -14.87 29.09
CA SER A 428 10.66 -15.91 29.15
C SER A 428 11.97 -15.44 28.52
N GLY A 429 11.90 -14.76 27.36
CA GLY A 429 13.08 -14.17 26.70
C GLY A 429 13.70 -13.08 27.55
N TYR A 430 12.89 -12.14 28.06
CA TYR A 430 13.33 -11.05 28.90
C TYR A 430 13.98 -11.53 30.20
N SER A 431 13.27 -12.35 30.99
CA SER A 431 13.81 -12.85 32.26
C SER A 431 15.07 -13.69 32.07
N ARG A 432 15.22 -14.43 30.96
CA ARG A 432 16.47 -15.14 30.66
C ARG A 432 17.58 -14.19 30.24
N ALA A 433 17.25 -13.09 29.56
CA ALA A 433 18.22 -12.03 29.32
C ALA A 433 18.68 -11.40 30.64
N CYS A 434 17.79 -11.20 31.62
CA CYS A 434 18.17 -10.72 32.95
C CYS A 434 19.16 -11.65 33.65
N ASP A 435 18.98 -12.97 33.53
CA ASP A 435 19.91 -13.94 34.15
C ASP A 435 21.33 -13.88 33.56
N VAL A 436 21.47 -13.44 32.30
CA VAL A 436 22.75 -13.45 31.56
C VAL A 436 23.42 -12.06 31.56
N LEU A 437 22.62 -11.01 31.38
CA LEU A 437 23.09 -9.63 31.19
C LEU A 437 22.94 -8.78 32.46
N GLY A 438 22.18 -9.26 33.44
CA GLY A 438 21.71 -8.45 34.56
C GLY A 438 20.48 -7.62 34.18
N ARG A 439 19.65 -7.31 35.19
CA ARG A 439 18.32 -6.72 34.99
C ARG A 439 18.34 -5.36 34.28
N GLY A 440 19.27 -4.47 34.64
CA GLY A 440 19.37 -3.13 34.04
C GLY A 440 19.78 -3.15 32.57
N GLU A 441 20.82 -3.92 32.23
CA GLU A 441 21.26 -4.05 30.83
C GLU A 441 20.23 -4.80 29.98
N ALA A 442 19.63 -5.86 30.52
CA ALA A 442 18.55 -6.58 29.86
C ALA A 442 17.36 -5.66 29.58
N LEU A 443 16.91 -4.85 30.55
CA LEU A 443 15.80 -3.91 30.35
C LEU A 443 16.11 -2.90 29.24
N ARG A 444 17.31 -2.32 29.23
CA ARG A 444 17.71 -1.36 28.21
C ARG A 444 17.74 -1.96 26.80
N LEU A 445 18.39 -3.12 26.64
CA LEU A 445 18.56 -3.77 25.33
C LEU A 445 17.26 -4.41 24.83
N TYR A 446 16.55 -5.12 25.71
CA TYR A 446 15.28 -5.75 25.38
C TYR A 446 14.19 -4.69 25.15
N GLY A 447 14.16 -3.64 25.96
CA GLY A 447 13.23 -2.52 25.81
C GLY A 447 13.39 -1.82 24.46
N ARG A 448 14.61 -1.58 24.01
CA ARG A 448 14.87 -1.05 22.66
C ARG A 448 14.28 -1.96 21.58
N MET A 449 14.62 -3.25 21.60
CA MET A 449 14.09 -4.22 20.62
C MET A 449 12.56 -4.31 20.69
N PHE A 450 11.97 -4.28 21.89
CA PHE A 450 10.53 -4.32 22.10
C PHE A 450 9.84 -3.12 21.47
N LEU A 451 10.35 -1.91 21.69
CA LEU A 451 9.78 -0.68 21.12
C LEU A 451 10.01 -0.59 19.61
N GLU A 452 11.15 -1.03 19.09
CA GLU A 452 11.42 -1.09 17.64
C GLU A 452 10.48 -2.08 16.93
N THR A 453 10.32 -3.28 17.50
CA THR A 453 9.39 -4.29 16.95
C THR A 453 7.95 -3.82 17.09
N GLY A 454 7.59 -3.26 18.25
CA GLY A 454 6.27 -2.70 18.52
C GLY A 454 5.92 -1.56 17.56
N ARG A 455 6.87 -0.66 17.24
CA ARG A 455 6.68 0.37 16.20
C ARG A 455 6.29 -0.27 14.88
N MET A 456 7.06 -1.26 14.40
CA MET A 456 6.77 -1.98 13.15
C MET A 456 5.39 -2.66 13.18
N GLU A 457 5.04 -3.34 14.27
CA GLU A 457 3.75 -4.02 14.45
C GLU A 457 2.57 -3.05 14.49
N MET A 458 2.73 -1.90 15.16
CA MET A 458 1.69 -0.88 15.25
C MET A 458 1.50 -0.12 13.93
N ARG A 459 2.54 0.02 13.09
CA ARG A 459 2.41 0.56 11.72
C ARG A 459 1.73 -0.41 10.75
N TRP A 460 1.73 -1.71 11.06
CA TRP A 460 0.83 -2.66 10.41
C TRP A 460 -0.60 -2.49 10.92
N LEU A 461 -0.76 -2.48 12.25
CA LEU A 461 -2.07 -2.52 12.87
C LEU A 461 -2.88 -1.26 12.56
N TRP A 462 -2.27 -0.08 12.70
CA TRP A 462 -2.93 1.22 12.50
C TRP A 462 -2.54 1.86 11.16
N PRO A 463 -3.45 2.62 10.52
CA PRO A 463 -3.15 3.37 9.31
C PRO A 463 -2.03 4.40 9.52
N ASP A 464 -1.40 4.82 8.41
CA ASP A 464 -0.44 5.94 8.40
C ASP A 464 -1.17 7.26 8.72
N ALA A 465 -0.48 8.20 9.35
CA ALA A 465 -1.03 9.49 9.73
C ALA A 465 -1.61 10.27 8.54
N ALA A 466 -0.99 10.15 7.37
CA ALA A 466 -1.42 10.83 6.16
C ALA A 466 -2.79 10.34 5.64
N VAL A 467 -3.20 9.10 5.97
CA VAL A 467 -4.53 8.57 5.59
C VAL A 467 -5.64 9.38 6.26
N PHE A 468 -5.42 9.88 7.47
CA PHE A 468 -6.43 10.66 8.19
C PHE A 468 -6.65 12.06 7.61
N LEU A 469 -5.74 12.56 6.76
CA LEU A 469 -5.91 13.83 6.04
C LEU A 469 -7.01 13.77 4.97
N ALA A 470 -7.47 12.56 4.62
CA ALA A 470 -8.57 12.36 3.69
C ALA A 470 -9.96 12.72 4.26
N PHE A 471 -10.07 12.80 5.58
CA PHE A 471 -11.34 13.04 6.27
C PHE A 471 -11.59 14.54 6.47
N GLU A 472 -12.87 14.93 6.57
CA GLU A 472 -13.25 16.33 6.79
C GLU A 472 -12.69 16.89 8.11
N ARG A 473 -12.61 16.04 9.14
CA ARG A 473 -12.06 16.36 10.46
C ARG A 473 -11.00 15.33 10.85
N PRO A 474 -9.74 15.48 10.39
CA PRO A 474 -8.68 14.49 10.62
C PRO A 474 -8.48 14.13 12.10
N TRP A 475 -8.48 15.13 13.00
CA TRP A 475 -8.32 14.89 14.45
C TRP A 475 -9.44 14.02 15.02
N ARG A 476 -10.68 14.22 14.55
CA ARG A 476 -11.85 13.46 15.00
C ARG A 476 -11.77 12.03 14.48
N ALA A 477 -11.37 11.85 13.23
CA ALA A 477 -11.17 10.54 12.63
C ALA A 477 -10.13 9.71 13.38
N VAL A 478 -9.01 10.32 13.80
CA VAL A 478 -8.00 9.69 14.66
C VAL A 478 -8.61 9.25 16.00
N CYS A 479 -9.38 10.13 16.66
CA CYS A 479 -10.06 9.80 17.93
C CYS A 479 -11.04 8.63 17.78
N ASP A 480 -11.89 8.66 16.75
CA ASP A 480 -12.92 7.63 16.53
C ASP A 480 -12.30 6.28 16.18
N TYR A 481 -11.22 6.25 15.38
CA TYR A 481 -10.45 5.04 15.10
C TYR A 481 -9.82 4.48 16.38
N TRP A 482 -9.13 5.34 17.15
CA TRP A 482 -8.46 4.92 18.38
C TRP A 482 -9.46 4.41 19.44
N LEU A 483 -10.60 5.08 19.61
CA LEU A 483 -11.65 4.61 20.51
C LEU A 483 -12.23 3.27 20.07
N ALA A 484 -12.36 3.01 18.77
CA ALA A 484 -12.76 1.70 18.27
C ALA A 484 -11.74 0.63 18.64
N PHE A 485 -10.44 0.90 18.47
CA PHE A 485 -9.37 0.01 18.94
C PHE A 485 -9.46 -0.25 20.45
N MET A 486 -9.71 0.79 21.26
CA MET A 486 -9.87 0.67 22.71
C MET A 486 -11.08 -0.20 23.08
N ARG A 487 -12.23 -0.02 22.40
CA ARG A 487 -13.40 -0.91 22.54
C ARG A 487 -13.04 -2.36 22.23
N GLY A 488 -12.37 -2.62 21.11
CA GLY A 488 -11.94 -3.97 20.74
C GLY A 488 -10.97 -4.61 21.76
N CYS A 489 -10.12 -3.81 22.42
CA CYS A 489 -9.27 -4.28 23.51
C CYS A 489 -10.07 -4.58 24.79
N GLN A 490 -11.08 -3.76 25.09
CA GLN A 490 -11.98 -3.99 26.23
C GLN A 490 -12.87 -5.21 26.04
N GLU A 491 -13.41 -5.41 24.83
CA GLU A 491 -14.20 -6.60 24.46
C GLU A 491 -13.38 -7.88 24.59
N LEU A 492 -12.09 -7.86 24.22
CA LEU A 492 -11.18 -8.99 24.45
C LEU A 492 -10.85 -9.19 25.95
N GLY A 493 -11.08 -8.18 26.79
CA GLY A 493 -10.79 -8.20 28.23
C GLY A 493 -9.32 -7.94 28.57
N VAL A 494 -8.51 -7.44 27.63
CA VAL A 494 -7.09 -7.15 27.88
C VAL A 494 -6.87 -5.81 28.59
N LEU A 495 -7.86 -4.91 28.53
CA LEU A 495 -7.89 -3.66 29.29
C LEU A 495 -9.32 -3.28 29.67
N ARG A 496 -9.47 -2.33 30.60
CA ARG A 496 -10.73 -1.61 30.84
C ARG A 496 -10.41 -0.12 30.87
N TYR A 497 -11.30 0.68 30.28
CA TYR A 497 -11.13 2.12 30.23
C TYR A 497 -12.45 2.86 30.43
N THR A 498 -12.34 4.11 30.84
CA THR A 498 -13.44 5.07 30.86
C THR A 498 -13.12 6.22 29.92
N VAL A 499 -14.14 6.81 29.31
CA VAL A 499 -13.98 7.94 28.40
C VAL A 499 -15.00 9.01 28.71
N HIS A 500 -14.55 10.26 28.67
CA HIS A 500 -15.39 11.45 28.72
C HIS A 500 -15.08 12.28 27.47
N ASP A 501 -16.09 12.50 26.63
CA ASP A 501 -16.03 13.32 25.42
C ASP A 501 -16.95 14.53 25.62
N ASP A 502 -16.39 15.74 25.63
CA ASP A 502 -17.13 17.00 25.76
C ASP A 502 -17.36 17.71 24.40
N GLY A 503 -17.09 17.02 23.28
CA GLY A 503 -17.30 17.51 21.92
C GLY A 503 -16.09 18.23 21.33
N GLY A 504 -15.10 18.60 22.14
CA GLY A 504 -13.82 19.17 21.70
C GLY A 504 -12.60 18.57 22.40
N ARG A 505 -12.79 17.86 23.51
CA ARG A 505 -11.72 17.23 24.27
C ARG A 505 -12.19 15.85 24.72
N LEU A 506 -11.34 14.87 24.46
CA LEU A 506 -11.54 13.49 24.86
C LEU A 506 -10.55 13.15 25.98
N ARG A 507 -11.08 12.77 27.13
CA ARG A 507 -10.30 12.24 28.26
C ARG A 507 -10.57 10.76 28.40
N CYS A 508 -9.52 9.96 28.37
CA CYS A 508 -9.58 8.51 28.50
C CYS A 508 -8.68 8.07 29.66
N GLU A 509 -9.22 7.23 30.55
CA GLU A 509 -8.46 6.62 31.63
C GLU A 509 -8.51 5.10 31.52
N ILE A 510 -7.35 4.47 31.43
CA ILE A 510 -7.18 3.02 31.47
C ILE A 510 -6.97 2.61 32.92
N ASP A 511 -7.95 1.94 33.52
CA ASP A 511 -7.96 1.60 34.94
C ASP A 511 -7.48 0.16 35.23
N HIS A 512 -7.46 -0.71 34.21
CA HIS A 512 -7.05 -2.11 34.29
C HIS A 512 -6.35 -2.56 33.02
N CYS A 513 -5.28 -3.35 33.17
CA CYS A 513 -4.48 -3.90 32.07
C CYS A 513 -4.05 -5.34 32.40
N ALA A 514 -4.62 -6.31 31.69
CA ALA A 514 -4.31 -7.73 31.91
C ALA A 514 -2.86 -8.07 31.56
N TYR A 515 -2.24 -7.37 30.61
CA TYR A 515 -0.82 -7.54 30.31
C TYR A 515 0.05 -7.23 31.53
N ALA A 516 -0.26 -6.16 32.26
CA ALA A 516 0.47 -5.77 33.45
C ALA A 516 0.31 -6.79 34.59
N GLU A 517 -0.90 -7.33 34.80
CA GLU A 517 -1.12 -8.42 35.77
C GLU A 517 -0.26 -9.64 35.44
N MET A 518 -0.25 -10.07 34.18
CA MET A 518 0.54 -11.22 33.73
C MET A 518 2.04 -10.96 33.85
N PHE A 519 2.51 -9.76 33.50
CA PHE A 519 3.91 -9.38 33.67
C PHE A 519 4.34 -9.37 35.13
N HIS A 520 3.49 -8.86 36.03
CA HIS A 520 3.75 -8.88 37.47
C HIS A 520 3.81 -10.32 38.01
N LEU A 521 2.83 -11.16 37.65
CA LEU A 521 2.78 -12.57 38.03
C LEU A 521 4.02 -13.36 37.58
N LEU A 522 4.60 -12.99 36.44
CA LEU A 522 5.79 -13.62 35.86
C LEU A 522 7.11 -12.95 36.30
N GLY A 523 7.05 -12.00 37.24
CA GLY A 523 8.24 -11.34 37.81
C GLY A 523 8.93 -10.37 36.86
N CYS A 524 8.20 -9.78 35.91
CA CYS A 524 8.70 -8.82 34.93
C CYS A 524 7.84 -7.53 34.86
N PRO A 525 7.44 -6.91 35.98
CA PRO A 525 6.50 -5.78 36.00
C PRO A 525 6.93 -4.58 35.15
N GLU A 526 8.22 -4.37 34.95
CA GLU A 526 8.79 -3.31 34.11
C GLU A 526 8.35 -3.38 32.64
N LEU A 527 7.99 -4.56 32.14
CA LEU A 527 7.50 -4.73 30.76
C LEU A 527 6.13 -4.06 30.54
N ALA A 528 5.33 -3.87 31.59
CA ALA A 528 4.05 -3.19 31.49
C ALA A 528 4.20 -1.73 31.00
N ARG A 529 5.28 -1.07 31.43
CA ARG A 529 5.60 0.30 31.00
C ARG A 529 5.94 0.34 29.52
N LEU A 530 6.68 -0.64 29.00
CA LEU A 530 7.04 -0.70 27.58
C LEU A 530 5.81 -0.82 26.67
N VAL A 531 4.78 -1.56 27.11
CA VAL A 531 3.50 -1.63 26.36
C VAL A 531 2.85 -0.24 26.27
N ARG A 532 2.79 0.52 27.37
CA ARG A 532 2.24 1.89 27.36
C ARG A 532 3.08 2.84 26.51
N GLU A 533 4.41 2.71 26.55
CA GLU A 533 5.32 3.52 25.73
C GLU A 533 5.14 3.23 24.23
N MET A 534 4.94 1.96 23.86
CA MET A 534 4.63 1.55 22.49
C MET A 534 3.29 2.12 22.00
N GLU A 535 2.23 2.00 22.80
CA GLU A 535 0.91 2.55 22.45
C GLU A 535 0.94 4.08 22.32
N ARG A 536 1.66 4.75 23.22
CA ARG A 536 1.88 6.20 23.13
C ARG A 536 2.59 6.57 21.83
N ASP A 537 3.71 5.92 21.50
CA ASP A 537 4.45 6.19 20.25
C ASP A 537 3.58 5.95 19.01
N ALA A 538 2.77 4.88 19.03
CA ALA A 538 1.84 4.59 17.94
C ALA A 538 0.79 5.69 17.78
N LEU A 539 0.20 6.16 18.89
CA LEU A 539 -0.87 7.17 18.87
C LEU A 539 -0.33 8.55 18.52
N SER A 540 0.82 8.93 19.09
CA SER A 540 1.52 10.17 18.75
C SER A 540 1.80 10.26 17.25
N TYR A 541 2.24 9.15 16.63
CA TYR A 541 2.47 9.14 15.20
C TYR A 541 1.18 9.24 14.40
N MET A 542 0.17 8.42 14.71
CA MET A 542 -1.12 8.45 14.01
C MET A 542 -1.75 9.85 14.06
N ALA A 543 -1.60 10.55 15.19
CA ALA A 543 -2.08 11.91 15.40
C ALA A 543 -1.22 13.01 14.74
N SER A 544 0.02 12.71 14.33
CA SER A 544 1.06 13.71 14.01
C SER A 544 0.71 14.71 12.91
N GLN A 545 -0.20 14.35 12.00
CA GLN A 545 -0.64 15.21 10.90
C GLN A 545 -2.09 15.67 11.04
N SER A 546 -2.81 15.19 12.06
CA SER A 546 -4.26 15.35 12.16
C SER A 546 -4.71 16.69 12.79
N GLY A 547 -3.77 17.50 13.28
CA GLY A 547 -4.08 18.67 14.10
C GLY A 547 -4.46 18.33 15.55
N LEU A 548 -4.30 17.07 15.98
CA LEU A 548 -4.61 16.62 17.33
C LEU A 548 -3.42 16.79 18.28
N HIS A 549 -3.63 17.47 19.41
CA HIS A 549 -2.72 17.47 20.55
C HIS A 549 -3.00 16.27 21.46
N LEU A 550 -1.94 15.58 21.86
CA LEU A 550 -1.98 14.39 22.71
C LEU A 550 -1.17 14.62 23.99
N GLU A 551 -1.82 14.52 25.14
CA GLU A 551 -1.18 14.38 26.44
C GLU A 551 -1.32 12.93 26.92
N TRP A 552 -0.22 12.34 27.40
CA TRP A 552 -0.20 10.95 27.86
C TRP A 552 0.59 10.82 29.16
N GLU A 553 -0.09 10.39 30.22
CA GLU A 553 0.51 10.06 31.51
C GLU A 553 0.45 8.54 31.75
N THR A 554 1.62 7.90 31.76
CA THR A 554 1.73 6.47 32.11
C THR A 554 1.81 6.32 33.62
N MET A 555 0.91 5.52 34.20
CA MET A 555 0.85 5.19 35.62
C MET A 555 1.32 3.75 35.87
N GLU A 556 1.40 3.37 37.15
CA GLU A 556 1.76 2.00 37.54
C GLU A 556 0.73 0.96 37.09
N CYS A 557 1.18 -0.29 36.98
CA CYS A 557 0.36 -1.45 36.61
C CYS A 557 -0.33 -1.32 35.24
N GLY A 558 0.30 -0.62 34.29
CA GLY A 558 -0.20 -0.47 32.92
C GLY A 558 -1.42 0.46 32.81
N ARG A 559 -1.73 1.22 33.85
CA ARG A 559 -2.75 2.28 33.82
C ARG A 559 -2.21 3.51 33.08
N ALA A 560 -3.10 4.31 32.51
CA ALA A 560 -2.73 5.54 31.81
C ALA A 560 -3.88 6.55 31.78
N LYS A 561 -3.54 7.83 31.77
CA LYS A 561 -4.46 8.93 31.43
C LYS A 561 -4.05 9.52 30.10
N ILE A 562 -5.02 9.68 29.22
CA ILE A 562 -4.84 10.16 27.86
C ILE A 562 -5.81 11.32 27.64
N GLU A 563 -5.30 12.46 27.20
CA GLU A 563 -6.12 13.59 26.78
C GLU A 563 -5.83 13.91 25.30
N LEU A 564 -6.90 13.99 24.51
CA LEU A 564 -6.87 14.31 23.09
C LEU A 564 -7.71 15.57 22.86
N GLN A 565 -7.12 16.59 22.25
CA GLN A 565 -7.83 17.83 21.91
C GLN A 565 -7.30 18.41 20.59
N PRO A 566 -8.14 19.05 19.75
CA PRO A 566 -7.66 19.71 18.54
C PRO A 566 -6.77 20.89 18.92
N LEU A 567 -5.78 21.17 18.07
CA LEU A 567 -4.98 22.37 18.15
C LEU A 567 -5.85 23.59 17.82
N ALA A 568 -5.60 24.74 18.46
CA ALA A 568 -6.37 25.94 18.20
C ALA A 568 -6.28 26.32 16.71
N GLY A 569 -7.44 26.35 16.01
CA GLY A 569 -7.54 26.68 14.58
C GLY A 569 -7.43 25.48 13.62
N SER A 570 -7.55 24.24 14.10
CA SER A 570 -7.58 23.01 13.29
C SER A 570 -8.97 22.45 13.02
#